data_AF-A0A845M041-F1
#
_entry.id   AF-A0A845M041-F1
#
_cell.length_a   1.000
_cell.length_b   1.000
_cell.length_c   1.000
_cell.angle_alpha   90.00
_cell.angle_beta   90.00
_cell.angle_gamma   90.00
#
_symmetry.space_group_name_H-M   'P 1'
#
loop_
_entity.id
_entity.type
_entity.pdbx_description
1 polymer ?
#
loop_
_entity_poly.entity_id
_entity_poly.type
_entity_poly.pdbx_seq_one_letter_code
_entity_poly.pdbx_strand_id
1 'polypeptide(L)'
;MGLKTGLLKGGKLVAHKLAPDVMNLGAKIGSEIIEKQKSLVKIPNLKDVHINEALRVLKDELNLIPTSAIAKPNIAYANESENEVVYSEPKFGSRVNPKTMVKVYYLTQEVIEKSKLLVENTVQEFKMPDVVGLDLDEAREDLEGLGLRVTEKLEKPHLKFGGKVEGQVTRVTLPSNKKVSSKLKTGDRVWLYYVNEEVLSESKTIREQKEQDKQALVDKIGQVSQGVAKGIHTGAVEVPRHIAKSIKAPFKKKKVRSGKREEK
;
A
#
# COMPACT_ATOMS: atom_id res chain seq x y z
N MET A 1 -30.07 17.13 -19.88
CA MET A 1 -30.01 18.13 -20.98
C MET A 1 -28.53 18.20 -21.36
N GLY A 2 -28.04 17.52 -22.41
CA GLY A 2 -28.42 17.68 -23.82
C GLY A 2 -27.92 19.05 -24.29
N LEU A 3 -27.03 19.24 -25.27
CA LEU A 3 -26.79 18.57 -26.56
C LEU A 3 -25.34 18.91 -27.02
N LYS A 4 -24.53 17.93 -27.46
CA LYS A 4 -24.20 17.54 -28.86
C LYS A 4 -23.17 18.41 -29.62
N THR A 5 -22.03 17.78 -29.90
CA THR A 5 -21.29 17.67 -31.19
C THR A 5 -21.52 18.68 -32.32
N GLY A 6 -20.41 19.20 -32.88
CA GLY A 6 -20.24 19.64 -34.27
C GLY A 6 -18.76 19.98 -34.51
N LEU A 7 -17.93 19.16 -35.14
CA LEU A 7 -17.86 18.87 -36.58
C LEU A 7 -17.83 20.14 -37.44
N LEU A 8 -16.69 20.83 -37.44
CA LEU A 8 -16.35 21.83 -38.46
C LEU A 8 -15.65 21.12 -39.63
N LYS A 9 -16.47 20.74 -40.61
CA LYS A 9 -16.08 20.47 -42.00
C LYS A 9 -15.74 21.79 -42.70
N GLY A 10 -14.66 21.76 -43.50
CA GLY A 10 -14.34 22.75 -44.55
C GLY A 10 -13.76 24.05 -43.99
N GLY A 11 -12.57 24.50 -44.35
CA GLY A 11 -11.95 24.42 -45.67
C GLY A 11 -11.62 25.85 -46.08
N LYS A 12 -10.35 26.24 -45.97
CA LYS A 12 -9.67 27.20 -46.84
C LYS A 12 -8.20 27.22 -46.45
N LEU A 13 -7.41 26.63 -47.34
CA LEU A 13 -5.97 26.78 -47.44
C LEU A 13 -5.64 28.28 -47.35
N VAL A 14 -5.11 28.71 -46.22
CA VAL A 14 -4.41 29.98 -46.16
C VAL A 14 -2.94 29.66 -46.36
N ALA A 15 -2.58 29.50 -47.63
CA ALA A 15 -1.20 29.56 -48.11
C ALA A 15 -0.71 31.01 -47.93
N HIS A 16 -0.56 31.44 -46.68
CA HIS A 16 0.15 32.66 -46.36
C HIS A 16 1.62 32.39 -46.65
N LYS A 17 2.07 32.88 -47.81
CA LYS A 17 3.46 33.19 -48.21
C LYS A 17 4.48 32.77 -47.15
N LEU A 18 4.76 31.47 -47.07
CA LEU A 18 5.98 31.01 -46.44
C LEU A 18 7.08 31.42 -47.40
N ALA A 19 8.00 32.27 -46.94
CA ALA A 19 9.16 32.64 -47.73
C ALA A 19 9.82 31.34 -48.25
N PRO A 20 10.22 31.26 -49.53
CA PRO A 20 10.80 30.04 -50.10
C PRO A 20 11.98 29.53 -49.26
N ASP A 21 12.70 30.43 -48.58
CA ASP A 21 13.79 30.10 -47.67
C ASP A 21 13.35 29.29 -46.45
N VAL A 22 12.16 29.52 -45.88
CA VAL A 22 11.65 28.76 -44.73
C VAL A 22 11.18 27.37 -45.15
N MET A 23 10.57 27.24 -46.33
CA MET A 23 10.20 25.92 -46.87
C MET A 23 11.44 25.12 -47.27
N ASN A 24 12.45 25.76 -47.84
CA ASN A 24 13.73 25.13 -48.18
C ASN A 24 14.55 24.75 -46.93
N LEU A 25 14.53 25.56 -45.87
CA LEU A 25 15.11 25.20 -44.57
C LEU A 25 14.37 24.01 -43.94
N GLY A 26 13.04 24.03 -43.93
CA GLY A 26 12.23 22.92 -43.43
C GLY A 26 12.44 21.62 -44.21
N ALA A 27 12.56 21.70 -45.54
CA ALA A 27 12.85 20.56 -46.40
C ALA A 27 14.28 20.02 -46.19
N LYS A 28 15.30 20.90 -46.10
CA LYS A 28 16.69 20.53 -45.83
C LYS A 28 16.87 19.90 -44.45
N ILE A 29 16.27 20.51 -43.42
CA ILE A 29 16.29 19.96 -42.06
C ILE A 29 15.54 18.62 -42.02
N GLY A 30 14.40 18.51 -42.72
CA GLY A 30 13.65 17.27 -42.85
C GLY A 30 14.45 16.16 -43.53
N SER A 31 15.10 16.44 -44.66
CA SER A 31 15.93 15.47 -45.37
C SER A 31 17.16 15.06 -44.57
N GLU A 32 17.84 16.00 -43.91
CA GLU A 32 18.99 15.70 -43.06
C GLU A 32 18.62 14.81 -41.86
N ILE A 33 17.46 15.03 -41.24
CA ILE A 33 16.97 14.19 -40.14
C ILE A 33 16.62 12.78 -40.67
N ILE A 34 16.00 12.67 -41.85
CA ILE A 34 15.67 11.39 -42.48
C ILE A 34 16.94 10.61 -42.85
N GLU A 35 17.95 11.26 -43.42
CA GLU A 35 19.23 10.64 -43.76
C GLU A 35 19.99 10.21 -42.50
N LYS A 36 20.03 11.05 -41.46
CA LYS A 36 20.59 10.69 -40.15
C LYS A 36 19.87 9.50 -39.52
N GLN A 37 18.57 9.34 -39.71
CA GLN A 37 17.83 8.20 -39.18
C GLN A 37 18.09 6.89 -39.95
N LYS A 38 18.33 6.98 -41.27
CA LYS A 38 18.62 5.82 -42.14
C LYS A 38 19.98 5.19 -41.85
N SER A 39 20.97 5.98 -41.41
CA SER A 39 22.31 5.48 -41.11
C SER A 39 22.46 4.85 -39.72
N LEU A 40 21.46 4.98 -38.85
CA LEU A 40 21.50 4.42 -37.51
C LEU A 40 21.23 2.91 -37.48
N VAL A 41 22.07 2.21 -36.74
CA VAL A 41 21.98 0.77 -36.48
C VAL A 41 21.23 0.55 -35.17
N LYS A 42 20.27 -0.38 -35.16
CA LYS A 42 19.54 -0.74 -33.93
C LYS A 42 20.31 -1.83 -33.19
N ILE A 43 20.57 -1.62 -31.90
CA ILE A 43 21.19 -2.63 -31.04
C ILE A 43 20.13 -3.70 -30.72
N PRO A 44 20.37 -4.99 -31.02
CA PRO A 44 19.47 -6.08 -30.68
C PRO A 44 19.40 -6.26 -29.16
N ASN A 45 18.38 -6.98 -28.69
CA ASN A 45 18.32 -7.37 -27.30
C ASN A 45 19.19 -8.61 -27.09
N LEU A 46 20.29 -8.45 -26.36
CA LEU A 46 21.24 -9.52 -26.05
C LEU A 46 21.20 -9.89 -24.56
N LYS A 47 20.10 -9.56 -23.86
CA LYS A 47 19.88 -10.04 -22.49
C LYS A 47 19.83 -11.58 -22.50
N ASP A 48 20.41 -12.21 -21.49
CA ASP A 48 20.39 -13.67 -21.28
C ASP A 48 21.20 -14.46 -22.34
N VAL A 49 21.99 -13.75 -23.15
CA VAL A 49 22.92 -14.36 -24.11
C VAL A 49 24.30 -14.44 -23.48
N HIS A 50 25.05 -15.49 -23.81
CA HIS A 50 26.43 -15.65 -23.36
C HIS A 50 27.31 -14.51 -23.91
N ILE A 51 28.21 -13.97 -23.08
CA ILE A 51 29.05 -12.79 -23.41
C ILE A 51 29.78 -12.94 -24.75
N ASN A 52 30.39 -14.10 -25.02
CA ASN A 52 31.12 -14.35 -26.27
C ASN A 52 30.25 -14.22 -27.52
N GLU A 53 29.02 -14.74 -27.47
CA GLU A 53 28.08 -14.66 -28.58
C GLU A 53 27.57 -13.22 -28.76
N ALA A 54 27.26 -12.54 -27.66
CA ALA A 54 26.86 -11.14 -27.69
C ALA A 54 27.94 -10.23 -28.29
N LEU A 55 29.21 -10.42 -27.92
CA LEU A 55 30.33 -9.67 -28.50
C LEU A 55 30.47 -9.93 -30.01
N ARG A 56 30.28 -11.18 -30.43
CA ARG A 56 30.34 -11.59 -31.84
C ARG A 56 29.24 -10.91 -32.66
N VAL A 57 27.99 -10.97 -32.21
CA VAL A 57 26.84 -10.33 -32.90
C VAL A 57 27.06 -8.81 -33.04
N LEU A 58 27.52 -8.14 -31.97
CA LEU A 58 27.76 -6.70 -32.01
C LEU A 58 28.88 -6.30 -32.98
N LYS A 59 29.93 -7.10 -33.06
CA LYS A 59 31.09 -6.82 -33.91
C LYS A 59 30.85 -7.19 -35.37
N ASP A 60 30.38 -8.42 -35.62
CA ASP A 60 30.33 -9.02 -36.95
C ASP A 60 29.09 -8.56 -37.73
N GLU A 61 27.93 -8.44 -37.09
CA GLU A 61 26.66 -8.12 -37.78
C GLU A 61 26.37 -6.62 -37.82
N LEU A 62 26.74 -5.89 -36.76
CA LEU A 62 26.35 -4.49 -36.56
C LEU A 62 27.50 -3.50 -36.72
N ASN A 63 28.73 -4.03 -36.87
CA ASN A 63 29.95 -3.26 -37.04
C ASN A 63 30.14 -2.21 -35.91
N LEU A 64 29.77 -2.59 -34.68
CA LEU A 64 29.94 -1.83 -33.45
C LEU A 64 31.22 -2.25 -32.73
N ILE A 65 31.66 -1.46 -31.75
CA ILE A 65 32.87 -1.74 -30.95
C ILE A 65 32.43 -2.20 -29.56
N PRO A 66 32.28 -3.51 -29.32
CA PRO A 66 31.82 -3.99 -28.02
C PRO A 66 32.97 -3.99 -27.00
N THR A 67 32.64 -3.70 -25.74
CA THR A 67 33.58 -3.75 -24.60
C THR A 67 32.88 -4.44 -23.44
N SER A 68 33.47 -5.49 -22.87
CA SER A 68 32.88 -6.22 -21.75
C SER A 68 33.22 -5.56 -20.40
N ALA A 69 32.25 -5.50 -19.50
CA ALA A 69 32.42 -5.01 -18.13
C ALA A 69 31.68 -5.93 -17.14
N ILE A 70 32.18 -6.04 -15.91
CA ILE A 70 31.51 -6.84 -14.87
C ILE A 70 30.35 -6.03 -14.30
N ALA A 71 29.17 -6.64 -14.20
CA ALA A 71 27.99 -6.01 -13.63
C ALA A 71 28.13 -5.82 -12.11
N LYS A 72 27.50 -4.77 -11.57
CA LYS A 72 27.40 -4.59 -10.12
C LYS A 72 26.40 -5.59 -9.51
N PRO A 73 26.65 -6.16 -8.32
CA PRO A 73 25.69 -7.06 -7.66
C PRO A 73 24.31 -6.42 -7.48
N ASN A 74 23.26 -7.19 -7.75
CA ASN A 74 21.86 -6.76 -7.64
C ASN A 74 20.98 -7.97 -7.33
N ILE A 75 19.94 -7.78 -6.52
CA ILE A 75 18.95 -8.79 -6.13
C ILE A 75 18.37 -9.52 -7.36
N ALA A 76 18.20 -8.80 -8.48
CA ALA A 76 17.69 -9.37 -9.74
C ALA A 76 18.58 -10.48 -10.33
N TYR A 77 19.86 -10.55 -9.95
CA TYR A 77 20.84 -11.48 -10.54
C TYR A 77 21.03 -12.75 -9.72
N ALA A 78 20.31 -12.91 -8.61
CA ALA A 78 20.49 -14.07 -7.73
C ALA A 78 20.14 -15.41 -8.39
N ASN A 79 19.27 -15.39 -9.40
CA ASN A 79 18.79 -16.56 -10.14
C ASN A 79 19.29 -16.61 -11.60
N GLU A 80 20.11 -15.66 -12.03
CA GLU A 80 20.66 -15.61 -13.39
C GLU A 80 21.92 -16.51 -13.48
N SER A 81 22.36 -16.81 -14.71
CA SER A 81 23.48 -17.72 -14.95
C SER A 81 24.80 -16.98 -15.21
N GLU A 82 25.91 -17.71 -15.08
CA GLU A 82 27.25 -17.13 -15.23
C GLU A 82 27.53 -16.76 -16.70
N ASN A 83 28.29 -15.68 -16.90
CA ASN A 83 28.70 -15.16 -18.21
C ASN A 83 27.54 -14.72 -19.12
N GLU A 84 26.34 -14.59 -18.56
CA GLU A 84 25.20 -13.98 -19.24
C GLU A 84 25.29 -12.46 -19.22
N VAL A 85 24.81 -11.89 -20.31
CA VAL A 85 24.69 -10.46 -20.48
C VAL A 85 23.39 -9.96 -19.87
N VAL A 86 23.49 -8.90 -19.07
CA VAL A 86 22.34 -8.34 -18.35
C VAL A 86 21.85 -7.06 -18.99
N TYR A 87 22.78 -6.14 -19.26
CA TYR A 87 22.46 -4.84 -19.83
C TYR A 87 23.65 -4.27 -20.59
N SER A 88 23.38 -3.26 -21.40
CA SER A 88 24.40 -2.56 -22.19
C SER A 88 24.27 -1.04 -22.08
N GLU A 89 25.37 -0.36 -22.37
CA GLU A 89 25.43 1.08 -22.54
C GLU A 89 26.09 1.37 -23.90
N PRO A 90 25.35 1.88 -24.90
CA PRO A 90 23.92 2.26 -24.91
C PRO A 90 22.94 1.08 -24.71
N LYS A 91 21.73 1.37 -24.22
CA LYS A 91 20.70 0.35 -23.88
C LYS A 91 20.29 -0.47 -25.11
N PHE A 92 20.06 -1.77 -24.92
CA PHE A 92 19.44 -2.63 -25.94
C PHE A 92 18.17 -2.02 -26.53
N GLY A 93 18.00 -2.17 -27.84
CA GLY A 93 16.91 -1.56 -28.62
C GLY A 93 17.18 -0.13 -29.08
N SER A 94 18.22 0.55 -28.56
CA SER A 94 18.59 1.90 -28.98
C SER A 94 19.16 1.92 -30.40
N ARG A 95 18.96 3.03 -31.10
CA ARG A 95 19.55 3.30 -32.42
C ARG A 95 20.84 4.10 -32.24
N VAL A 96 21.95 3.59 -32.74
CA VAL A 96 23.29 4.18 -32.58
C VAL A 96 23.99 4.31 -33.94
N ASN A 97 25.00 5.18 -34.01
CA ASN A 97 25.82 5.27 -35.20
C ASN A 97 26.66 3.99 -35.36
N PRO A 98 26.95 3.56 -36.60
CA PRO A 98 27.94 2.51 -36.85
C PRO A 98 29.28 2.86 -36.15
N LYS A 99 30.04 1.84 -35.72
CA LYS A 99 31.31 2.00 -34.99
C LYS A 99 31.20 2.69 -33.62
N THR A 100 29.99 2.80 -33.06
CA THR A 100 29.83 3.27 -31.68
C THR A 100 30.35 2.22 -30.69
N MET A 101 30.93 2.69 -29.58
CA MET A 101 31.34 1.83 -28.47
C MET A 101 30.12 1.37 -27.68
N VAL A 102 29.99 0.06 -27.45
CA VAL A 102 28.91 -0.54 -26.65
C VAL A 102 29.54 -1.28 -25.48
N LYS A 103 29.33 -0.79 -24.26
CA LYS A 103 29.69 -1.52 -23.05
C LYS A 103 28.64 -2.57 -22.76
N VAL A 104 29.06 -3.81 -22.61
CA VAL A 104 28.21 -4.97 -22.33
C VAL A 104 28.54 -5.47 -20.93
N TYR A 105 27.54 -5.45 -20.05
CA TYR A 105 27.71 -5.89 -18.67
C TYR A 105 27.30 -7.35 -18.52
N TYR A 106 28.21 -8.17 -18.01
CA TYR A 106 27.99 -9.60 -17.79
C TYR A 106 28.15 -9.99 -16.32
N LEU A 107 27.59 -11.14 -15.97
CA LEU A 107 27.65 -11.72 -14.62
C LEU A 107 28.84 -12.65 -14.47
N THR A 108 29.53 -12.54 -13.34
CA THR A 108 30.50 -13.52 -12.87
C THR A 108 29.93 -14.25 -11.66
N GLN A 109 30.47 -15.44 -11.36
CA GLN A 109 30.08 -16.21 -10.18
C GLN A 109 30.10 -15.39 -8.88
N GLU A 110 31.14 -14.56 -8.69
CA GLU A 110 31.24 -13.67 -7.51
C GLU A 110 30.08 -12.67 -7.38
N VAL A 111 29.62 -12.14 -8.52
CA VAL A 111 28.52 -11.17 -8.56
C VAL A 111 27.21 -11.86 -8.22
N ILE A 112 27.01 -13.10 -8.71
CA ILE A 112 25.83 -13.91 -8.41
C ILE A 112 25.79 -14.26 -6.91
N GLU A 113 26.92 -14.69 -6.34
CA GLU A 113 27.02 -14.99 -4.90
C GLU A 113 26.73 -13.77 -4.04
N LYS A 114 27.35 -12.62 -4.35
CA LYS A 114 27.03 -11.35 -3.68
C LYS A 114 25.56 -10.98 -3.84
N SER A 115 24.96 -11.27 -4.99
CA SER A 115 23.54 -11.00 -5.25
C SER A 115 22.61 -11.93 -4.44
N LYS A 116 22.97 -13.20 -4.26
CA LYS A 116 22.24 -14.13 -3.37
C LYS A 116 22.30 -13.68 -1.91
N LEU A 117 23.48 -13.25 -1.44
CA LEU A 117 23.62 -12.65 -0.12
C LEU A 117 22.76 -11.39 0.02
N LEU A 118 22.63 -10.57 -1.02
CA LEU A 118 21.71 -9.43 -0.99
C LEU A 118 20.25 -9.85 -0.85
N VAL A 119 19.82 -10.95 -1.47
CA VAL A 119 18.46 -11.50 -1.30
C VAL A 119 18.24 -11.95 0.14
N GLU A 120 19.19 -12.71 0.71
CA GLU A 120 19.09 -13.19 2.10
C GLU A 120 19.07 -12.06 3.12
N ASN A 121 19.85 -11.01 2.88
CA ASN A 121 19.86 -9.80 3.72
C ASN A 121 18.67 -8.88 3.45
N THR A 122 17.89 -9.12 2.40
CA THR A 122 16.70 -8.32 2.12
C THR A 122 15.63 -8.71 3.11
N VAL A 123 15.33 -7.76 3.99
CA VAL A 123 14.26 -7.85 4.98
C VAL A 123 12.95 -8.25 4.28
N GLN A 124 12.49 -9.47 4.52
CA GLN A 124 11.29 -9.99 3.89
C GLN A 124 10.08 -9.24 4.46
N GLU A 125 9.32 -8.59 3.58
CA GLU A 125 8.06 -7.97 3.96
C GLU A 125 6.96 -9.03 3.94
N PHE A 126 6.27 -9.21 5.06
CA PHE A 126 5.15 -10.14 5.16
C PHE A 126 3.94 -9.47 5.81
N LYS A 127 2.78 -10.10 5.62
CA LYS A 127 1.54 -9.68 6.28
C LYS A 127 1.51 -10.27 7.68
N MET A 128 1.09 -9.46 8.65
CA MET A 128 0.95 -9.92 10.03
C MET A 128 -0.09 -11.05 10.10
N PRO A 129 0.23 -12.20 10.73
CA PRO A 129 -0.74 -13.25 11.00
C PRO A 129 -1.75 -12.79 12.07
N ASP A 130 -2.94 -13.40 12.06
CA ASP A 130 -3.96 -13.11 13.08
C ASP A 130 -3.68 -13.94 14.34
N VAL A 131 -3.06 -13.29 15.32
CA VAL A 131 -2.68 -13.91 16.60
C VAL A 131 -3.58 -13.47 17.76
N VAL A 132 -4.61 -12.67 17.48
CA VAL A 132 -5.51 -12.17 18.54
C VAL A 132 -6.48 -13.28 18.93
N GLY A 133 -6.46 -13.66 20.20
CA GLY A 133 -7.31 -14.72 20.74
C GLY A 133 -6.62 -16.08 20.87
N LEU A 134 -5.40 -16.21 20.34
CA LEU A 134 -4.52 -17.35 20.62
C LEU A 134 -3.95 -17.27 22.04
N ASP A 135 -3.37 -18.39 22.47
CA ASP A 135 -2.54 -18.44 23.67
C ASP A 135 -1.26 -17.62 23.48
N LEU A 136 -0.68 -17.15 24.60
CA LEU A 136 0.54 -16.34 24.58
C LEU A 136 1.71 -17.09 23.95
N ASP A 137 1.88 -18.38 24.28
CA ASP A 137 3.00 -19.17 23.81
C ASP A 137 2.88 -19.49 22.32
N GLU A 138 1.70 -19.88 21.86
CA GLU A 138 1.41 -20.12 20.44
C GLU A 138 1.63 -18.84 19.61
N ALA A 139 1.08 -17.71 20.07
CA ALA A 139 1.25 -16.43 19.40
C ALA A 139 2.71 -15.97 19.36
N ARG A 140 3.49 -16.28 20.39
CA ARG A 140 4.92 -15.96 20.43
C ARG A 140 5.69 -16.81 19.45
N GLU A 141 5.47 -18.12 19.43
CA GLU A 141 6.14 -19.04 18.50
C GLU A 141 5.87 -18.66 17.04
N ASP A 142 4.61 -18.38 16.71
CA ASP A 142 4.22 -17.96 15.34
C ASP A 142 4.91 -16.66 14.91
N LEU A 143 5.01 -15.67 15.80
CA LEU A 143 5.63 -14.39 15.47
C LEU A 143 7.16 -14.47 15.44
N GLU A 144 7.78 -15.19 16.37
CA GLU A 144 9.24 -15.41 16.41
C GLU A 144 9.69 -16.29 15.24
N GLY A 145 8.89 -17.26 14.81
CA GLY A 145 9.13 -18.07 13.61
C GLY A 145 9.15 -17.24 12.32
N LEU A 146 8.44 -16.12 12.28
CA LEU A 146 8.51 -15.13 11.20
C LEU A 146 9.70 -14.15 11.33
N GLY A 147 10.55 -14.36 12.35
CA GLY A 147 11.70 -13.53 12.65
C GLY A 147 11.35 -12.17 13.26
N LEU A 148 10.15 -12.02 13.86
CA LEU A 148 9.80 -10.84 14.65
C LEU A 148 10.39 -10.94 16.05
N ARG A 149 10.61 -9.78 16.65
CA ARG A 149 11.01 -9.68 18.06
C ARG A 149 9.79 -9.37 18.91
N VAL A 150 9.35 -10.34 19.68
CA VAL A 150 8.16 -10.22 20.52
C VAL A 150 8.53 -9.60 21.87
N THR A 151 7.63 -8.78 22.42
CA THR A 151 7.69 -8.31 23.81
C THR A 151 6.32 -8.41 24.42
N GLU A 152 6.24 -9.08 25.55
CA GLU A 152 4.99 -9.34 26.24
C GLU A 152 4.66 -8.19 27.19
N LYS A 153 3.38 -7.81 27.23
CA LYS A 153 2.86 -6.76 28.08
C LYS A 153 1.54 -7.18 28.71
N LEU A 154 1.45 -7.01 30.02
CA LEU A 154 0.18 -7.23 30.71
C LEU A 154 -0.83 -6.17 30.30
N GLU A 155 -2.04 -6.62 29.99
CA GLU A 155 -3.15 -5.76 29.62
C GLU A 155 -3.77 -5.05 30.84
N LYS A 156 -4.33 -3.85 30.62
CA LYS A 156 -5.07 -3.15 31.68
C LYS A 156 -6.47 -3.73 31.83
N PRO A 157 -6.99 -3.96 33.05
CA PRO A 157 -8.34 -4.47 33.27
C PRO A 157 -9.40 -3.67 32.50
N HIS A 158 -10.27 -4.38 31.79
CA HIS A 158 -11.31 -3.75 30.98
C HIS A 158 -12.51 -4.67 30.81
N LEU A 159 -13.72 -4.11 30.89
CA LEU A 159 -15.04 -4.77 30.74
C LEU A 159 -15.18 -5.82 29.62
N LYS A 160 -14.31 -5.76 28.59
CA LYS A 160 -14.35 -6.65 27.42
C LYS A 160 -13.68 -8.00 27.70
N PHE A 161 -13.01 -8.17 28.83
CA PHE A 161 -12.24 -9.36 29.15
C PHE A 161 -12.98 -10.37 30.01
N GLY A 162 -14.22 -10.08 30.43
CA GLY A 162 -15.00 -10.99 31.26
C GLY A 162 -15.37 -12.34 30.63
N GLY A 163 -15.07 -12.57 29.34
CA GLY A 163 -15.23 -13.85 28.66
C GLY A 163 -13.94 -14.39 28.03
N LYS A 164 -12.77 -13.87 28.44
CA LYS A 164 -11.46 -14.33 27.98
C LYS A 164 -10.89 -15.38 28.92
N VAL A 165 -9.97 -16.18 28.40
CA VAL A 165 -9.18 -17.16 29.15
C VAL A 165 -7.86 -16.51 29.57
N GLU A 166 -7.27 -17.01 30.65
CA GLU A 166 -5.90 -16.65 31.05
C GLU A 166 -4.92 -16.93 29.90
N GLY A 167 -3.87 -16.13 29.78
CA GLY A 167 -2.85 -16.26 28.74
C GLY A 167 -3.31 -15.77 27.36
N GLN A 168 -4.59 -15.47 27.19
CA GLN A 168 -5.11 -15.12 25.87
C GLN A 168 -4.66 -13.73 25.41
N VAL A 169 -4.16 -13.66 24.17
CA VAL A 169 -3.76 -12.41 23.52
C VAL A 169 -4.99 -11.53 23.22
N THR A 170 -4.94 -10.25 23.59
CA THR A 170 -6.03 -9.27 23.39
C THR A 170 -5.81 -8.39 22.19
N ARG A 171 -4.57 -7.93 22.00
CA ARG A 171 -4.19 -7.04 20.92
C ARG A 171 -2.70 -7.09 20.70
N VAL A 172 -2.30 -6.63 19.53
CA VAL A 172 -0.91 -6.49 19.15
C VAL A 172 -0.64 -5.07 18.67
N THR A 173 0.49 -4.50 19.08
CA THR A 173 0.88 -3.14 18.66
C THR A 173 2.37 -3.06 18.36
N LEU A 174 2.78 -2.01 17.64
CA LEU A 174 4.18 -1.65 17.51
C LEU A 174 4.67 -0.85 18.75
N PRO A 175 5.98 -0.77 19.02
CA PRO A 175 6.56 -0.03 20.16
C PRO A 175 6.19 1.46 20.22
N SER A 176 5.70 2.01 19.12
CA SER A 176 5.18 3.38 19.03
C SER A 176 3.71 3.51 19.43
N ASN A 177 3.11 2.48 20.04
CA ASN A 177 1.67 2.34 20.29
C ASN A 177 0.80 2.45 19.03
N LYS A 178 1.40 2.30 17.85
CA LYS A 178 0.68 2.26 16.57
C LYS A 178 0.09 0.88 16.36
N LYS A 179 -1.11 0.84 15.78
CA LYS A 179 -1.70 -0.42 15.30
C LYS A 179 -0.75 -1.06 14.30
N VAL A 180 -0.68 -2.38 14.33
CA VAL A 180 0.22 -3.12 13.44
C VAL A 180 -0.20 -2.85 11.99
N SER A 181 0.76 -2.45 11.16
CA SER A 181 0.56 -2.27 9.74
C SER A 181 0.42 -3.62 9.04
N SER A 182 -0.24 -3.63 7.89
CA SER A 182 -0.35 -4.82 7.04
C SER A 182 0.97 -5.29 6.42
N LYS A 183 2.07 -4.53 6.62
CA LYS A 183 3.41 -4.84 6.14
C LYS A 183 4.34 -4.78 7.33
N LEU A 184 4.87 -5.93 7.72
CA LEU A 184 5.91 -6.09 8.73
C LEU A 184 7.19 -6.58 8.06
N LYS A 185 8.30 -6.25 8.70
CA LYS A 185 9.63 -6.59 8.26
C LYS A 185 10.26 -7.56 9.24
N THR A 186 11.01 -8.54 8.75
CA THR A 186 11.82 -9.42 9.60
C THR A 186 12.72 -8.56 10.50
N GLY A 187 12.73 -8.86 11.81
CA GLY A 187 13.44 -8.10 12.83
C GLY A 187 12.64 -6.94 13.47
N ASP A 188 11.44 -6.62 12.97
CA ASP A 188 10.56 -5.65 13.61
C ASP A 188 10.19 -6.09 15.03
N ARG A 189 10.11 -5.12 15.94
CA ARG A 189 9.66 -5.35 17.32
C ARG A 189 8.16 -5.19 17.41
N VAL A 190 7.50 -6.11 18.11
CA VAL A 190 6.06 -6.15 18.28
C VAL A 190 5.72 -6.37 19.75
N TRP A 191 4.70 -5.69 20.25
CA TRP A 191 4.19 -5.83 21.61
C TRP A 191 2.91 -6.66 21.61
N LEU A 192 2.94 -7.78 22.32
CA LEU A 192 1.79 -8.63 22.59
C LEU A 192 1.17 -8.23 23.91
N TYR A 193 -0.13 -7.91 23.90
CA TYR A 193 -0.89 -7.71 25.12
C TYR A 193 -1.68 -8.98 25.44
N TYR A 194 -1.55 -9.44 26.68
CA TYR A 194 -2.22 -10.64 27.18
C TYR A 194 -2.86 -10.37 28.54
N VAL A 195 -3.74 -11.29 28.95
CA VAL A 195 -4.58 -11.14 30.13
C VAL A 195 -4.29 -12.29 31.11
N ASN A 196 -4.03 -11.94 32.37
CA ASN A 196 -3.81 -12.89 33.48
C ASN A 196 -5.04 -13.00 34.37
N GLU A 197 -5.03 -13.97 35.29
CA GLU A 197 -6.09 -14.16 36.29
C GLU A 197 -6.39 -12.88 37.08
N GLU A 198 -5.37 -12.12 37.46
CA GLU A 198 -5.52 -10.85 38.20
C GLU A 198 -6.33 -9.83 37.38
N VAL A 199 -5.95 -9.64 36.12
CA VAL A 199 -6.61 -8.72 35.19
C VAL A 199 -8.04 -9.16 34.90
N LEU A 200 -8.29 -10.47 34.81
CA LEU A 200 -9.65 -11.02 34.64
C LEU A 200 -10.51 -10.76 35.87
N SER A 201 -9.96 -10.94 37.06
CA SER A 201 -10.66 -10.73 38.33
C SER A 201 -11.05 -9.27 38.51
N GLU A 202 -10.11 -8.35 38.29
CA GLU A 202 -10.38 -6.92 38.28
C GLU A 202 -11.36 -6.53 37.15
N SER A 203 -11.29 -7.18 36.00
CA SER A 203 -12.26 -6.94 34.93
C SER A 203 -13.68 -7.39 35.31
N LYS A 204 -13.84 -8.44 36.10
CA LYS A 204 -15.15 -8.92 36.57
C LYS A 204 -15.75 -7.94 37.58
N THR A 205 -14.96 -7.45 38.54
CA THR A 205 -15.42 -6.45 39.51
C THR A 205 -15.83 -5.14 38.84
N ILE A 206 -15.07 -4.66 37.84
CA ILE A 206 -15.43 -3.48 37.05
C ILE A 206 -16.77 -3.69 36.31
N ARG A 207 -17.04 -4.92 35.84
CA ARG A 207 -18.30 -5.25 35.16
C ARG A 207 -19.47 -5.24 36.12
N GLU A 208 -19.31 -5.85 37.29
CA GLU A 208 -20.34 -5.91 38.33
C GLU A 208 -20.68 -4.52 38.88
N GLN A 209 -19.67 -3.69 39.17
CA GLN A 209 -19.87 -2.29 39.60
C GLN A 209 -20.66 -1.50 38.56
N LYS A 210 -20.29 -1.62 37.28
CA LYS A 210 -20.99 -0.92 36.20
C LYS A 210 -22.41 -1.42 35.99
N GLU A 211 -22.69 -2.69 36.28
CA GLU A 211 -24.02 -3.26 36.22
C GLU A 211 -24.89 -2.78 37.40
N GLN A 212 -24.33 -2.74 38.60
CA GLN A 212 -24.96 -2.14 39.78
C GLN A 212 -25.27 -0.65 39.57
N ASP A 213 -24.34 0.13 39.01
CA ASP A 213 -24.54 1.55 38.71
C ASP A 213 -25.68 1.76 37.70
N LYS A 214 -25.76 0.91 36.67
CA LYS A 214 -26.86 0.94 35.71
C LYS A 214 -28.19 0.61 36.37
N GLN A 215 -28.22 -0.42 37.21
CA GLN A 215 -29.43 -0.81 37.91
C GLN A 215 -29.89 0.31 38.86
N ALA A 216 -28.99 0.89 39.64
CA ALA A 216 -29.27 2.03 40.50
C ALA A 216 -29.75 3.27 39.71
N LEU A 217 -29.23 3.49 38.50
CA LEU A 217 -29.69 4.56 37.61
C LEU A 217 -31.10 4.29 37.07
N VAL A 218 -31.40 3.04 36.68
CA VAL A 218 -32.74 2.63 36.25
C VAL A 218 -33.74 2.77 37.40
N ASP A 219 -33.37 2.35 38.62
CA ASP A 219 -34.21 2.46 39.80
C ASP A 219 -34.47 3.92 40.18
N LYS A 220 -33.44 4.78 40.12
CA LYS A 220 -33.59 6.24 40.30
C LYS A 220 -34.54 6.85 39.27
N ILE A 221 -34.43 6.47 37.99
CA ILE A 221 -35.35 6.96 36.94
C ILE A 221 -36.78 6.45 37.20
N GLY A 222 -36.93 5.19 37.61
CA GLY A 222 -38.22 4.61 38.01
C GLY A 222 -38.86 5.37 39.17
N GLN A 223 -38.12 5.66 40.23
CA GLN A 223 -38.61 6.43 41.37
C GLN A 223 -38.99 7.87 41.01
N VAL A 224 -38.20 8.54 40.17
CA VAL A 224 -38.55 9.89 39.67
C VAL A 224 -39.85 9.85 38.86
N SER A 225 -40.03 8.84 38.01
CA SER A 225 -41.27 8.68 37.23
C SER A 225 -42.50 8.40 38.12
N GLN A 226 -42.35 7.62 39.19
CA GLN A 226 -43.43 7.36 40.15
C GLN A 226 -43.73 8.56 41.05
N GLY A 227 -42.73 9.36 41.40
CA GLY A 227 -42.90 10.62 42.15
C GLY A 227 -43.62 11.69 41.32
N VAL A 228 -43.30 11.79 40.03
CA VAL A 228 -44.01 12.66 39.09
C VAL A 228 -45.45 12.18 38.89
N ALA A 229 -45.70 10.87 38.77
CA ALA A 229 -47.07 10.34 38.68
C ALA A 229 -47.89 10.68 39.94
N LYS A 230 -47.37 10.38 41.14
CA LYS A 230 -48.07 10.66 42.41
C LYS A 230 -48.29 12.16 42.68
N GLY A 231 -47.40 13.03 42.20
CA GLY A 231 -47.54 14.50 42.32
C GLY A 231 -48.61 15.11 41.39
N ILE A 232 -49.08 14.39 40.37
CA ILE A 232 -50.13 14.87 39.45
C ILE A 232 -51.54 14.60 40.01
N HIS A 233 -51.69 13.77 41.04
CA HIS A 233 -53.00 13.34 41.54
C HIS A 233 -53.55 14.19 42.71
N THR A 234 -52.77 15.13 43.24
CA THR A 234 -53.22 16.04 44.31
C THR A 234 -52.68 17.44 44.06
N GLY A 235 -53.38 18.23 43.27
CA GLY A 235 -53.08 19.65 43.08
C GLY A 235 -53.78 20.23 41.87
N ALA A 236 -54.73 21.12 42.13
CA ALA A 236 -55.48 21.87 41.13
C ALA A 236 -54.56 22.45 40.03
N VAL A 237 -55.04 22.34 38.80
CA VAL A 237 -54.39 22.87 37.59
C VAL A 237 -54.37 24.41 37.66
N GLU A 238 -53.24 24.97 38.05
CA GLU A 238 -52.79 26.27 37.55
C GLU A 238 -51.52 26.04 36.73
N VAL A 239 -51.62 26.30 35.42
CA VAL A 239 -50.53 26.17 34.46
C VAL A 239 -49.73 27.46 34.43
N PRO A 240 -48.43 27.50 34.77
CA PRO A 240 -47.57 28.59 34.34
C PRO A 240 -47.17 28.34 32.89
N ARG A 241 -47.73 29.15 31.99
CA ARG A 241 -47.40 29.23 30.56
C ARG A 241 -45.95 29.69 30.35
N HIS A 242 -44.91 28.90 30.65
CA HIS A 242 -43.54 29.31 30.31
C HIS A 242 -42.51 28.18 30.14
N ILE A 243 -42.85 27.04 29.52
CA ILE A 243 -41.83 26.05 29.07
C ILE A 243 -42.19 25.48 27.69
N ALA A 244 -42.45 26.35 26.71
CA ALA A 244 -42.73 25.94 25.33
C ALA A 244 -41.82 26.65 24.30
N LYS A 245 -40.55 26.87 24.64
CA LYS A 245 -39.56 27.44 23.70
C LYS A 245 -38.16 26.81 23.84
N SER A 246 -38.03 25.49 23.70
CA SER A 246 -36.71 24.87 23.45
C SER A 246 -36.74 23.48 22.80
N ILE A 247 -37.84 23.06 22.17
CA ILE A 247 -37.87 21.83 21.35
C ILE A 247 -37.96 22.21 19.86
N LYS A 248 -36.87 22.79 19.34
CA LYS A 248 -36.46 22.68 17.92
C LYS A 248 -35.35 21.63 17.93
N ALA A 249 -35.32 20.52 17.20
CA ALA A 249 -36.07 20.02 16.05
C ALA A 249 -35.86 18.47 16.01
N PRO A 250 -36.70 17.72 15.27
CA PRO A 250 -36.78 16.26 15.34
C PRO A 250 -35.74 15.56 14.44
N PHE A 251 -35.36 14.34 14.83
CA PHE A 251 -34.91 13.22 13.98
C PHE A 251 -34.46 13.57 12.55
N LYS A 252 -33.16 13.80 12.33
CA LYS A 252 -32.57 13.66 10.99
C LYS A 252 -32.51 12.17 10.62
N LYS A 253 -33.52 11.68 9.89
CA LYS A 253 -33.49 10.36 9.25
C LYS A 253 -32.29 10.30 8.28
N LYS A 254 -31.39 9.36 8.54
CA LYS A 254 -30.25 9.01 7.68
C LYS A 254 -30.81 8.39 6.39
N LYS A 255 -30.53 9.00 5.24
CA LYS A 255 -30.91 8.52 3.91
C LYS A 255 -30.24 7.15 3.67
N VAL A 256 -31.04 6.09 3.63
CA VAL A 256 -30.65 4.78 3.09
C VAL A 256 -30.55 4.93 1.57
N ARG A 257 -29.37 4.68 0.99
CA ARG A 257 -29.19 4.56 -0.46
C ARG A 257 -29.67 3.17 -0.87
N SER A 258 -30.87 3.08 -1.44
CA SER A 258 -31.30 1.94 -2.24
C SER A 258 -30.58 2.01 -3.59
N GLY A 259 -29.62 1.11 -3.81
CA GLY A 259 -29.03 0.89 -5.12
C GLY A 259 -30.05 0.25 -6.05
N LYS A 260 -30.39 0.95 -7.13
CA LYS A 260 -31.14 0.39 -8.25
C LYS A 260 -30.11 -0.07 -9.28
N ARG A 261 -30.00 -1.40 -9.45
CA ARG A 261 -29.49 -2.03 -10.67
C ARG A 261 -30.46 -1.68 -11.79
N GLU A 262 -29.96 -1.14 -12.89
CA GLU A 262 -30.61 -1.28 -14.20
C GLU A 262 -29.66 -2.05 -15.09
N GLU A 263 -30.14 -3.21 -15.53
CA GLU A 263 -29.69 -3.88 -16.74
C GLU A 263 -30.01 -2.99 -17.95
N LYS A 264 -29.01 -2.80 -18.80
CA LYS A 264 -29.10 -2.93 -20.26
C LYS A 264 -27.70 -2.84 -20.86
#